data_AF-A0AAX2A4N1-F1
#
_entry.id   AF-A0AAX2A4N1-F1
#
_cell.length_a   1.000
_cell.length_b   1.000
_cell.length_c   1.000
_cell.angle_alpha   90.00
_cell.angle_beta   90.00
_cell.angle_gamma   90.00
#
_symmetry.space_group_name_H-M   'P 1'
#
loop_
_entity.id
_entity.type
_entity.pdbx_description
1 polymer ?
#
loop_
_entity_poly.entity_id
_entity_poly.type
_entity_poly.pdbx_seq_one_letter_code
_entity_poly.pdbx_strand_id
1 'polypeptide(L)'
;RSSVREFIAQEHMHSLKVPTSRSLCLFTTTKEQVKRPWFNNNSYSKEAEVMIEEDVAITTRVASSFIRVGQLELFARRARKNEHEKAYEELEKLVLHLINREYNSEINSDLNLEQKVILLAQEFKNRLTSLVANWIRVGYCQGNFNSDN
;
A
#
# COMPACT_ATOMS: atom_id res chain seq x y z
N ARG A 1 10.50 -6.42 15.89
CA ARG A 1 11.23 -5.43 15.04
C ARG A 1 10.42 -4.71 13.94
N SER A 2 9.56 -5.41 13.18
CA SER A 2 8.93 -4.84 11.95
C SER A 2 8.06 -3.62 12.23
N SER A 3 7.17 -3.71 13.23
CA SER A 3 6.22 -2.64 13.56
C SER A 3 6.92 -1.34 13.94
N VAL A 4 8.05 -1.41 14.65
CA VAL A 4 8.86 -0.23 15.02
C VAL A 4 9.45 0.44 13.79
N ARG A 5 9.99 -0.34 12.84
CA ARG A 5 10.54 0.19 11.59
C ARG A 5 9.46 0.86 10.75
N GLU A 6 8.28 0.25 10.63
CA GLU A 6 7.15 0.84 9.89
C GLU A 6 6.68 2.15 10.53
N PHE A 7 6.52 2.18 11.87
CA PHE A 7 6.13 3.37 12.60
C PHE A 7 7.09 4.54 12.36
N ILE A 8 8.39 4.31 12.56
CA ILE A 8 9.42 5.34 12.38
C ILE A 8 9.48 5.80 10.93
N ALA A 9 9.46 4.87 9.96
CA ALA A 9 9.55 5.22 8.55
C ALA A 9 8.35 6.07 8.09
N GLN A 10 7.12 5.69 8.47
CA GLN A 10 5.91 6.42 8.10
C GLN A 10 5.91 7.84 8.64
N GLU A 11 6.21 8.01 9.94
CA GLU A 11 6.19 9.33 10.55
C GLU A 11 7.36 10.20 10.08
N HIS A 12 8.53 9.60 9.81
CA HIS A 12 9.65 10.32 9.24
C HIS A 12 9.38 10.78 7.80
N MET A 13 8.82 9.92 6.94
CA MET A 13 8.41 10.28 5.58
C MET A 13 7.40 11.42 5.60
N HIS A 14 6.44 11.40 6.53
CA HIS A 14 5.50 12.50 6.71
C HIS A 14 6.19 13.80 7.10
N SER A 15 7.16 13.75 8.04
CA SER A 15 7.94 14.93 8.44
C SER A 15 8.77 15.52 7.28
N LEU A 16 9.21 14.68 6.34
CA LEU A 16 9.90 15.06 5.11
C LEU A 16 8.95 15.54 3.99
N LYS A 17 7.65 15.64 4.29
CA LYS A 17 6.57 15.98 3.35
C LYS A 17 6.47 15.02 2.17
N VAL A 18 6.84 13.76 2.36
CA VAL A 18 6.60 12.69 1.38
C VAL A 18 5.23 12.07 1.68
N PRO A 19 4.33 11.93 0.70
CA PRO A 19 3.06 11.25 0.91
C PRO A 19 3.27 9.82 1.41
N THR A 20 2.59 9.47 2.50
CA THR A 20 2.75 8.20 3.21
C THR A 20 1.50 7.93 4.04
N SER A 21 1.22 6.65 4.32
CA SER A 21 0.33 6.30 5.43
C SER A 21 0.96 6.73 6.76
N ARG A 22 0.12 6.93 7.77
CA ARG A 22 0.50 7.39 9.10
C ARG A 22 0.41 6.26 10.10
N SER A 23 1.21 6.35 11.16
CA SER A 23 1.15 5.46 12.31
C SER A 23 0.56 6.20 13.51
N LEU A 24 -0.56 5.70 14.03
CA LEU A 24 -1.25 6.31 15.17
C LEU A 24 -0.68 5.82 16.50
N CYS A 25 -0.49 4.51 16.65
CA CYS A 25 0.05 3.91 17.87
C CYS A 25 0.71 2.57 17.59
N LEU A 26 1.62 2.17 18.47
CA LEU A 26 2.33 0.89 18.45
C LEU A 26 2.24 0.24 19.83
N PHE A 27 1.78 -1.00 19.87
CA PHE A 27 1.72 -1.81 21.08
C PHE A 27 2.59 -3.05 20.91
N THR A 28 3.28 -3.44 21.99
CA THR A 28 4.01 -4.70 22.08
C THR A 28 3.45 -5.52 23.24
N THR A 29 3.49 -6.84 23.12
CA THR A 29 3.16 -7.75 24.23
C THR A 29 4.42 -8.41 24.74
N THR A 30 4.48 -8.67 26.04
CA THR A 30 5.55 -9.45 26.68
C THR A 30 5.12 -10.90 26.96
N LYS A 31 3.89 -11.28 26.55
CA LYS A 31 3.30 -12.59 26.83
C LYS A 31 3.22 -13.50 25.61
N GLU A 32 3.24 -12.92 24.41
CA GLU A 32 3.19 -13.68 23.16
C GLU A 32 4.42 -13.40 22.33
N GLN A 33 5.02 -14.49 21.84
CA GLN A 33 6.18 -14.45 20.98
C GLN A 33 5.86 -15.15 19.66
N VAL A 34 6.62 -14.79 18.64
CA VAL A 34 6.52 -15.38 17.33
C VAL A 34 7.89 -15.72 16.78
N LYS A 35 8.02 -16.95 16.27
CA LYS A 35 9.22 -17.40 15.59
C LYS A 35 9.42 -16.65 14.27
N ARG A 36 10.61 -16.08 14.10
CA ARG A 36 11.02 -15.39 12.88
C ARG A 36 12.44 -15.81 12.45
N PRO A 37 12.70 -15.89 11.14
CA PRO A 37 14.04 -16.11 10.62
C PRO A 37 14.98 -14.96 10.98
N TRP A 38 16.25 -15.29 11.22
CA TRP A 38 17.32 -14.37 11.58
C TRP A 38 18.69 -14.86 11.10
N PHE A 39 19.67 -13.97 11.16
CA PHE A 39 21.05 -14.22 10.75
C PHE A 39 21.96 -14.33 11.96
N ASN A 40 22.97 -15.20 11.90
CA ASN A 40 23.97 -15.27 12.96
C ASN A 40 24.82 -13.98 12.99
N ASN A 41 25.46 -13.71 14.12
CA ASN A 41 26.40 -12.59 14.23
C ASN A 41 27.53 -12.76 13.21
N ASN A 42 27.87 -11.68 12.49
CA ASN A 42 28.85 -11.66 11.40
C ASN A 42 28.51 -12.56 10.19
N SER A 43 27.24 -12.93 10.02
CA SER A 43 26.80 -13.67 8.85
C SER A 43 26.69 -12.77 7.62
N TYR A 44 27.22 -13.26 6.50
CA TYR A 44 27.04 -12.68 5.16
C TYR A 44 26.13 -13.55 4.28
N SER A 45 25.42 -14.51 4.89
CA SER A 45 24.50 -15.39 4.18
C SER A 45 23.36 -14.58 3.54
N LYS A 46 22.91 -15.02 2.37
CA LYS A 46 21.70 -14.47 1.73
C LYS A 46 20.42 -14.99 2.39
N GLU A 47 20.50 -16.18 2.99
CA GLU A 47 19.38 -16.85 3.63
C GLU A 47 19.56 -16.84 5.15
N ALA A 48 18.45 -16.66 5.87
CA ALA A 48 18.45 -16.71 7.32
C ALA A 48 18.82 -18.12 7.81
N GLU A 49 19.66 -18.18 8.83
CA GLU A 49 20.28 -19.43 9.30
C GLU A 49 19.62 -19.96 10.57
N VAL A 50 18.96 -19.09 11.33
CA VAL A 50 18.39 -19.43 12.64
C VAL A 50 16.98 -18.86 12.80
N MET A 51 16.20 -19.50 13.67
CA MET A 51 14.91 -18.98 14.11
C MET A 51 15.08 -18.38 15.51
N ILE A 52 14.58 -17.16 15.69
CA ILE A 52 14.53 -16.49 16.99
C ILE A 52 13.08 -16.24 17.39
N GLU A 53 12.83 -16.17 18.70
CA GLU A 53 11.57 -15.66 19.23
C GLU A 53 11.62 -14.13 19.27
N GLU A 54 10.59 -13.49 18.73
CA GLU A 54 10.37 -12.05 18.86
C GLU A 54 9.03 -11.78 19.52
N ASP A 55 8.98 -10.74 20.34
CA ASP A 55 7.73 -10.24 20.89
C ASP A 55 6.79 -9.77 19.78
N VAL A 56 5.52 -10.16 19.90
CA VAL A 56 4.48 -9.72 18.97
C VAL A 56 4.19 -8.23 19.20
N ALA A 57 3.98 -7.51 18.10
CA ALA A 57 3.62 -6.10 18.15
C ALA A 57 2.59 -5.74 17.07
N ILE A 58 1.66 -4.85 17.41
CA ILE A 58 0.61 -4.35 16.53
C ILE A 58 0.83 -2.84 16.32
N THR A 59 0.68 -2.39 15.08
CA THR A 59 0.65 -0.96 14.74
C THR A 59 -0.73 -0.59 14.21
N THR A 60 -1.26 0.56 14.61
CA THR A 60 -2.48 1.13 14.04
C THR A 60 -2.09 2.10 12.94
N ARG A 61 -2.30 1.66 11.69
CA ARG A 61 -2.02 2.48 10.51
C ARG A 61 -3.25 3.28 10.09
N VAL A 62 -3.05 4.52 9.67
CA VAL A 62 -4.09 5.45 9.24
C VAL A 62 -3.77 5.97 7.84
N ALA A 63 -4.77 5.98 6.97
CA ALA A 63 -4.72 6.52 5.61
C ALA A 63 -6.14 6.95 5.18
N SER A 64 -6.25 7.78 4.14
CA SER A 64 -7.54 8.12 3.52
C SER A 64 -8.26 6.89 2.97
N SER A 65 -7.47 5.96 2.43
CA SER A 65 -7.86 4.68 1.86
C SER A 65 -6.72 3.66 1.89
N PHE A 66 -7.09 2.38 1.79
CA PHE A 66 -6.18 1.24 1.65
C PHE A 66 -6.36 0.50 0.31
N ILE A 67 -7.03 1.12 -0.65
CA ILE A 67 -7.14 0.60 -2.02
C ILE A 67 -5.76 0.60 -2.67
N ARG A 68 -5.43 -0.49 -3.37
CA ARG A 68 -4.17 -0.68 -4.11
C ARG A 68 -4.43 -1.03 -5.56
N VAL A 69 -3.41 -0.89 -6.40
CA VAL A 69 -3.46 -1.29 -7.82
C VAL A 69 -3.82 -2.78 -7.94
N GLY A 70 -3.25 -3.64 -7.11
CA GLY A 70 -3.49 -5.09 -7.10
C GLY A 70 -4.95 -5.46 -6.82
N GLN A 71 -5.70 -4.63 -6.10
CA GLN A 71 -7.14 -4.84 -5.91
C GLN A 71 -7.88 -4.59 -7.22
N LEU A 72 -7.57 -3.50 -7.93
CA LEU A 72 -8.16 -3.23 -9.25
C LEU A 72 -7.80 -4.34 -10.24
N GLU A 73 -6.53 -4.79 -10.24
CA GLU A 73 -6.08 -5.90 -11.09
C GLU A 73 -6.83 -7.20 -10.82
N LEU A 74 -7.11 -7.52 -9.55
CA LEU A 74 -7.88 -8.71 -9.18
C LEU A 74 -9.26 -8.69 -9.83
N PHE A 75 -10.04 -7.62 -9.61
CA PHE A 75 -11.38 -7.48 -10.19
C PHE A 75 -11.35 -7.42 -11.72
N ALA A 76 -10.32 -6.77 -12.30
CA ALA A 76 -10.13 -6.74 -13.75
C ALA A 76 -9.86 -8.14 -14.33
N ARG A 77 -9.09 -8.99 -13.63
CA ARG A 77 -8.86 -10.38 -14.04
C ARG A 77 -10.15 -11.21 -13.95
N ARG A 78 -10.98 -11.01 -12.91
CA ARG A 78 -12.28 -11.68 -12.76
C ARG A 78 -13.22 -11.32 -13.91
N ALA A 79 -13.36 -10.03 -14.18
CA ALA A 79 -14.20 -9.51 -15.25
C ALA A 79 -13.73 -10.01 -16.62
N ARG A 80 -12.42 -9.95 -16.91
CA ARG A 80 -11.85 -10.44 -18.18
C ARG A 80 -12.11 -11.93 -18.40
N LYS A 81 -12.10 -12.74 -17.34
CA LYS A 81 -12.36 -14.17 -17.40
C LYS A 81 -13.85 -14.52 -17.39
N ASN A 82 -14.74 -13.55 -17.21
CA ASN A 82 -16.16 -13.76 -16.92
C ASN A 82 -16.35 -14.77 -15.78
N GLU A 83 -15.60 -14.59 -14.68
CA GLU A 83 -15.56 -15.56 -13.57
C GLU A 83 -16.94 -15.83 -12.95
N HIS A 84 -17.82 -14.81 -12.98
CA HIS A 84 -19.24 -14.92 -12.67
C HIS A 84 -20.00 -13.76 -13.32
N GLU A 85 -21.34 -13.84 -13.38
CA GLU A 85 -22.22 -12.89 -14.06
C GLU A 85 -22.00 -11.43 -13.63
N LYS A 86 -21.70 -11.20 -12.34
CA LYS A 86 -21.50 -9.86 -11.77
C LYS A 86 -20.06 -9.34 -11.80
N ALA A 87 -19.10 -10.06 -12.39
CA ALA A 87 -17.69 -9.72 -12.28
C ALA A 87 -17.36 -8.34 -12.87
N TYR A 88 -18.01 -7.96 -13.98
CA TYR A 88 -17.86 -6.63 -14.56
C TYR A 88 -18.49 -5.53 -13.69
N GLU A 89 -19.69 -5.78 -13.15
CA GLU A 89 -20.40 -4.85 -12.25
C GLU A 89 -19.58 -4.56 -10.98
N GLU A 90 -18.93 -5.58 -10.41
CA GLU A 90 -18.07 -5.41 -9.24
C GLU A 90 -16.82 -4.57 -9.55
N LEU A 91 -16.21 -4.77 -10.71
CA LEU A 91 -15.09 -3.94 -11.18
C LEU A 91 -15.53 -2.49 -11.34
N GLU A 92 -16.67 -2.25 -11.98
CA GLU A 92 -17.22 -0.91 -12.17
C GLU A 92 -17.50 -0.24 -10.82
N LYS A 93 -18.14 -0.96 -9.87
CA LYS A 93 -18.39 -0.47 -8.51
C LYS A 93 -17.10 -0.10 -7.78
N LEU A 94 -16.05 -0.92 -7.89
CA LEU A 94 -14.76 -0.63 -7.28
C LEU A 94 -14.14 0.65 -7.87
N VAL A 95 -14.17 0.81 -9.20
CA VAL A 95 -13.64 1.99 -9.89
C VAL A 95 -14.40 3.25 -9.49
N LEU A 96 -15.74 3.20 -9.48
CA LEU A 96 -16.57 4.34 -9.07
C LEU A 96 -16.36 4.69 -7.59
N HIS A 97 -16.21 3.69 -6.72
CA HIS A 97 -15.89 3.90 -5.31
C HIS A 97 -14.53 4.57 -5.13
N LEU A 98 -13.49 4.10 -5.85
CA LEU A 98 -12.16 4.68 -5.84
C LEU A 98 -12.19 6.16 -6.27
N ILE A 99 -12.88 6.48 -7.37
CA ILE A 99 -13.00 7.86 -7.85
C ILE A 99 -13.70 8.73 -6.80
N ASN A 100 -14.85 8.30 -6.30
CA ASN A 100 -15.60 9.07 -5.32
C ASN A 100 -14.83 9.29 -4.01
N ARG A 101 -14.02 8.33 -3.60
CA ARG A 101 -13.28 8.39 -2.33
C ARG A 101 -12.00 9.22 -2.44
N GLU A 102 -11.23 9.05 -3.51
CA GLU A 102 -9.85 9.56 -3.60
C GLU A 102 -9.65 10.65 -4.68
N TYR A 103 -10.60 10.85 -5.59
CA TYR A 103 -10.49 11.76 -6.74
C TYR A 103 -11.76 12.59 -6.98
N ASN A 104 -12.62 12.77 -5.98
CA ASN A 104 -13.89 13.52 -6.16
C ASN A 104 -13.68 15.01 -6.44
N SER A 105 -12.54 15.57 -6.03
CA SER A 105 -12.17 16.96 -6.31
C SER A 105 -11.67 17.15 -7.74
N GLU A 106 -11.09 16.11 -8.33
CA GLU A 106 -10.44 16.15 -9.65
C GLU A 106 -11.36 15.62 -10.77
N ILE A 107 -12.28 14.71 -10.44
CA ILE A 107 -13.12 14.02 -11.43
C ILE A 107 -14.59 14.30 -11.13
N ASN A 108 -15.25 15.02 -12.05
CA ASN A 108 -16.66 15.36 -11.92
C ASN A 108 -17.55 14.10 -11.98
N SER A 109 -18.51 14.01 -11.04
CA SER A 109 -19.49 12.93 -10.94
C SER A 109 -20.43 12.81 -12.14
N ASP A 110 -20.63 13.88 -12.90
CA ASP A 110 -21.58 13.92 -14.03
C ASP A 110 -20.99 13.34 -15.33
N LEU A 111 -19.67 13.08 -15.35
CA LEU A 111 -19.01 12.46 -16.49
C LEU A 111 -19.43 11.01 -16.66
N ASN A 112 -19.41 10.53 -17.91
CA ASN A 112 -19.61 9.11 -18.19
C ASN A 112 -18.42 8.27 -17.69
N LEU A 113 -18.61 6.95 -17.60
CA LEU A 113 -17.60 6.04 -17.04
C LEU A 113 -16.27 6.08 -17.81
N GLU A 114 -16.32 6.12 -19.13
CA GLU A 114 -15.11 6.14 -19.97
C GLU A 114 -14.24 7.38 -19.69
N GLN A 115 -14.87 8.56 -19.67
CA GLN A 115 -14.20 9.83 -19.34
C GLN A 115 -13.61 9.78 -17.92
N LYS A 116 -14.36 9.26 -16.95
CA LYS A 116 -13.88 9.08 -15.57
C LYS A 116 -12.66 8.18 -15.48
N VAL A 117 -12.65 7.06 -16.20
CA VAL A 117 -11.52 6.10 -16.19
C VAL A 117 -10.27 6.72 -16.83
N ILE A 118 -10.42 7.47 -17.93
CA ILE A 118 -9.30 8.16 -18.56
C ILE A 118 -8.69 9.20 -17.61
N LEU A 119 -9.52 10.02 -16.97
CA LEU A 119 -9.07 11.01 -15.99
C LEU A 119 -8.43 10.35 -14.77
N LEU A 120 -9.02 9.27 -14.26
CA LEU A 120 -8.44 8.49 -13.16
C LEU A 120 -7.02 8.01 -13.49
N ALA A 121 -6.80 7.50 -14.70
CA ALA A 121 -5.47 7.06 -15.13
C ALA A 121 -4.47 8.22 -15.21
N GLN A 122 -4.91 9.40 -15.68
CA GLN A 122 -4.07 10.60 -15.75
C GLN A 122 -3.69 11.11 -14.36
N GLU A 123 -4.66 11.23 -13.45
CA GLU A 123 -4.43 11.71 -12.09
C GLU A 123 -3.60 10.72 -11.26
N PHE A 124 -3.89 9.42 -11.40
CA PHE A 124 -3.09 8.38 -10.75
C PHE A 124 -1.62 8.43 -11.22
N LYS A 125 -1.37 8.55 -12.53
CA LYS A 125 -0.03 8.71 -13.08
C LYS A 125 0.68 9.91 -12.45
N ASN A 126 0.02 11.07 -12.37
CA ASN A 126 0.61 12.27 -11.79
C ASN A 126 0.97 12.08 -10.30
N ARG A 127 0.06 11.48 -9.50
CA ARG A 127 0.32 11.18 -8.08
C ARG A 127 1.46 10.18 -7.91
N LEU A 128 1.51 9.13 -8.73
CA LEU A 128 2.56 8.10 -8.69
C LEU A 128 3.93 8.68 -9.06
N THR A 129 4.02 9.47 -10.13
CA THR A 129 5.28 10.12 -10.53
C THR A 129 5.78 11.08 -9.45
N SER A 130 4.89 11.86 -8.83
CA SER A 130 5.24 12.74 -7.72
C SER A 130 5.75 11.97 -6.49
N LEU A 131 5.13 10.84 -6.15
CA LEU A 131 5.55 9.97 -5.06
C LEU A 131 6.96 9.40 -5.30
N VAL A 132 7.20 8.82 -6.49
CA VAL A 132 8.50 8.23 -6.84
C VAL A 132 9.60 9.30 -6.91
N ALA A 133 9.30 10.48 -7.46
CA ALA A 133 10.23 11.61 -7.44
C ALA A 133 10.61 12.02 -6.00
N ASN A 134 9.65 12.01 -5.07
CA ASN A 134 9.93 12.26 -3.66
C ASN A 134 10.78 11.17 -3.02
N TRP A 135 10.59 9.90 -3.38
CA TRP A 135 11.46 8.82 -2.91
C TRP A 135 12.91 9.02 -3.35
N ILE A 136 13.13 9.34 -4.63
CA ILE A 136 14.46 9.66 -5.16
C ILE A 136 15.06 10.87 -4.42
N ARG A 137 14.26 11.93 -4.22
CA ARG A 137 14.69 13.16 -3.53
C ARG A 137 15.27 12.90 -2.13
N VAL A 138 14.73 11.93 -1.40
CA VAL A 138 15.16 11.62 -0.03
C VAL A 138 16.01 10.35 0.08
N GLY A 139 16.37 9.73 -1.05
CA GLY A 139 17.14 8.48 -1.07
C GLY A 139 16.40 7.28 -0.47
N TYR A 140 15.07 7.24 -0.57
CA TYR A 140 14.26 6.15 -0.03
C TYR A 140 14.15 4.98 -1.01
N CYS A 141 14.51 3.79 -0.54
CA CYS A 141 14.36 2.53 -1.26
C CYS A 141 13.21 1.71 -0.64
N GLN A 142 12.05 1.65 -1.31
CA GLN A 142 10.86 0.96 -0.80
C GLN A 142 11.05 -0.57 -0.72
N GLY A 143 11.87 -1.16 -1.60
CA GLY A 143 12.33 -2.55 -1.53
C GLY A 143 11.34 -3.64 -1.97
N ASN A 144 10.05 -3.35 -2.05
CA ASN A 144 8.98 -4.28 -2.47
C ASN A 144 7.84 -3.57 -3.22
N PHE A 145 8.11 -3.11 -4.44
CA PHE A 145 7.21 -2.25 -5.21
C PHE A 145 6.28 -3.04 -6.12
N ASN A 146 5.55 -3.99 -5.52
CA ASN A 146 4.54 -4.80 -6.19
C ASN A 146 3.20 -4.06 -6.28
N SER A 147 2.29 -4.50 -7.17
CA SER A 147 1.00 -3.81 -7.38
C SER A 147 0.09 -3.79 -6.13
N ASP A 148 0.29 -4.71 -5.19
CA ASP A 148 -0.43 -4.76 -3.91
C ASP A 148 0.13 -3.84 -2.81
N ASN A 149 1.26 -3.15 -3.05
CA ASN A 149 1.88 -2.19 -2.12
C ASN A 149 1.79 -0.76 -2.64
#